data_AF-A0A954RGK7-F1
#
_entry.id   AF-A0A954RGK7-F1
#
_cell.length_a   1.000
_cell.length_b   1.000
_cell.length_c   1.000
_cell.angle_alpha   90.00
_cell.angle_beta   90.00
_cell.angle_gamma   90.00
#
_symmetry.space_group_name_H-M   'P 1'
#
loop_
_entity.id
_entity.type
_entity.pdbx_description
1 polymer ?
#
loop_
_entity_poly.entity_id
_entity_poly.type
_entity_poly.pdbx_seq_one_letter_code
_entity_poly.pdbx_strand_id
1 'polypeptide(L)'
;NRFAFVRSLVGSVGRHDAFQCQSGYSFKDLESLGGRPAMGSVLTKLLGSPRDTAPTFVDLMQGRPLVRNSSRPGFLGPAYKAFRPDISDQFERPLEAGMVNELARQGANHTTSLELNATLDVTRLDDRTTLLTSLDRVRRELDKSGMMDAMDRFTQQATGILLSGQFAEAMDLNRELPDVL
;
A
#
# COMPACT_ATOMS: atom_id res chain seq x y z
N ASN A 1 -13.70 -9.62 28.72
CA ASN A 1 -15.13 -9.24 28.74
C ASN A 1 -15.38 -7.84 28.19
N ARG A 2 -15.27 -7.65 26.87
CA ARG A 2 -15.84 -6.47 26.18
C ARG A 2 -16.57 -6.98 24.95
N PHE A 3 -17.90 -6.92 24.95
CA PHE A 3 -18.72 -7.26 23.80
C PHE A 3 -19.36 -5.97 23.29
N ALA A 4 -19.46 -5.83 21.96
CA ALA A 4 -20.22 -4.78 21.31
C ALA A 4 -21.37 -5.43 20.53
N PHE A 5 -22.61 -5.03 20.84
CA PHE A 5 -23.79 -5.50 20.13
C PHE A 5 -24.09 -4.58 18.94
N VAL A 6 -23.87 -5.09 17.72
CA VAL A 6 -24.27 -4.40 16.49
C VAL A 6 -25.73 -4.75 16.20
N ARG A 7 -26.63 -3.76 16.31
CA ARG A 7 -28.09 -3.98 16.19
C ARG A 7 -28.58 -4.08 14.74
N SER A 8 -27.92 -3.38 13.83
CA SER A 8 -28.28 -3.37 12.41
C SER A 8 -27.16 -2.72 11.59
N LEU A 9 -26.93 -3.24 10.37
CA LEU A 9 -26.14 -2.58 9.33
C LEU A 9 -27.10 -2.00 8.30
N VAL A 10 -26.94 -0.71 7.96
CA VAL A 10 -27.79 0.01 7.00
C VAL A 10 -26.91 0.60 5.90
N GLY A 11 -27.43 0.64 4.67
CA GLY A 11 -26.76 1.31 3.55
C GLY A 11 -25.72 0.48 2.82
N SER A 12 -25.63 -0.83 3.09
CA SER A 12 -24.75 -1.73 2.34
C SER A 12 -25.18 -1.83 0.88
N VAL A 13 -24.27 -1.50 -0.03
CA VAL A 13 -24.48 -1.61 -1.46
C VAL A 13 -23.96 -2.98 -1.90
N GLY A 14 -24.77 -3.74 -2.64
CA GLY A 14 -24.42 -5.06 -3.20
C GLY A 14 -23.39 -5.01 -4.34
N ARG A 15 -22.39 -4.14 -4.23
CA ARG A 15 -21.24 -4.12 -5.12
C ARG A 15 -20.23 -5.09 -4.53
N HIS A 16 -19.86 -6.12 -5.30
CA HIS A 16 -18.83 -7.10 -4.93
C HIS A 16 -17.43 -6.45 -4.99
N ASP A 17 -17.23 -5.40 -4.18
CA ASP A 17 -16.00 -4.66 -3.98
C ASP A 17 -15.90 -4.24 -2.51
N ALA A 18 -14.72 -3.82 -2.10
CA ALA A 18 -14.43 -3.42 -0.73
C ALA A 18 -14.38 -1.91 -0.53
N PHE A 19 -14.78 -1.12 -1.53
CA PHE A 19 -14.71 0.34 -1.43
C PHE A 19 -15.50 0.81 -0.21
N GLN A 20 -16.73 0.32 -0.06
CA GLN A 20 -17.58 0.70 1.07
C GLN A 20 -17.08 0.12 2.40
N CYS A 21 -16.56 -1.11 2.39
CA CYS A 21 -15.98 -1.73 3.58
C CYS A 21 -14.76 -0.95 4.10
N GLN A 22 -13.99 -0.35 3.20
CA GLN A 22 -12.73 0.32 3.53
C GLN A 22 -12.89 1.82 3.77
N SER A 23 -13.82 2.47 3.09
CA SER A 23 -14.09 3.91 3.28
C SER A 23 -15.23 4.19 4.26
N GLY A 24 -16.17 3.25 4.42
CA GLY A 24 -17.42 3.45 5.15
C GLY A 24 -18.50 4.23 4.37
N TYR A 25 -18.23 4.62 3.12
CA TYR A 25 -19.09 5.49 2.32
C TYR A 25 -19.54 4.83 1.02
N SER A 26 -20.60 5.38 0.43
CA SER A 26 -21.07 4.93 -0.88
C SER A 26 -20.11 5.41 -1.98
N PHE A 27 -20.05 4.70 -3.09
CA PHE A 27 -19.17 5.05 -4.21
C PHE A 27 -19.47 6.44 -4.80
N LYS A 28 -20.73 6.91 -4.70
CA LYS A 28 -21.16 8.21 -5.22
C LYS A 28 -20.67 9.38 -4.36
N ASP A 29 -20.27 9.11 -3.12
CA ASP A 29 -19.83 10.16 -2.20
C ASP A 29 -18.52 10.76 -2.66
N LEU A 30 -18.55 12.06 -2.99
CA LEU A 30 -17.41 12.83 -3.46
C LEU A 30 -16.72 12.23 -4.70
N GLU A 31 -17.48 11.51 -5.53
CA GLU A 31 -16.95 10.84 -6.73
C GLU A 31 -16.20 11.81 -7.66
N SER A 32 -16.70 13.05 -7.82
CA SER A 32 -16.07 14.12 -8.61
C SER A 32 -14.71 14.58 -8.08
N LEU A 33 -14.40 14.30 -6.81
CA LEU A 33 -13.11 14.60 -6.17
C LEU A 33 -12.21 13.36 -6.07
N GLY A 34 -12.58 12.26 -6.72
CA GLY A 34 -11.87 10.98 -6.64
C GLY A 34 -12.45 10.00 -5.60
N GLY A 35 -13.51 10.37 -4.90
CA GLY A 35 -14.21 9.54 -3.92
C GLY A 35 -13.60 9.60 -2.52
N ARG A 36 -14.27 8.93 -1.58
CA ARG A 36 -13.81 8.82 -0.18
C ARG A 36 -12.56 7.92 -0.09
N PRO A 37 -11.55 8.32 0.70
CA PRO A 37 -10.36 7.49 0.93
C PRO A 37 -10.70 6.25 1.75
N ALA A 38 -9.93 5.17 1.55
CA ALA A 38 -9.87 4.06 2.49
C ALA A 38 -9.37 4.53 3.86
N MET A 39 -9.83 3.90 4.94
CA MET A 39 -9.43 4.23 6.30
C MET A 39 -7.91 4.21 6.47
N GLY A 40 -7.23 3.22 5.89
CA GLY A 40 -5.77 3.15 5.90
C GLY A 40 -5.09 4.37 5.28
N SER A 41 -5.62 4.92 4.19
CA SER A 41 -5.10 6.16 3.58
C SER A 41 -5.30 7.38 4.48
N VAL A 42 -6.40 7.43 5.24
CA VAL A 42 -6.62 8.46 6.26
C VAL A 42 -5.60 8.32 7.39
N LEU A 43 -5.36 7.10 7.87
CA LEU A 43 -4.34 6.83 8.90
C LEU A 43 -2.94 7.24 8.42
N THR A 44 -2.56 6.90 7.19
CA THR A 44 -1.28 7.33 6.61
C THR A 44 -1.15 8.85 6.54
N LYS A 45 -2.25 9.58 6.29
CA LYS A 45 -2.22 11.05 6.30
C LYS A 45 -2.10 11.64 7.71
N LEU A 46 -2.78 11.05 8.68
CA LEU A 46 -2.86 11.60 10.03
C LEU A 46 -1.67 11.20 10.90
N LEU A 47 -1.19 9.96 10.74
CA LEU A 47 -0.22 9.33 11.62
C LEU A 47 1.07 8.94 10.89
N GLY A 48 1.05 8.85 9.56
CA GLY A 48 2.22 8.42 8.79
C GLY A 48 3.30 9.50 8.68
N SER A 49 4.53 9.07 8.86
CA SER A 49 5.74 9.88 8.71
C SER A 49 6.70 9.22 7.71
N PRO A 50 7.43 9.99 6.89
CA PRO A 50 8.49 9.46 6.04
C PRO A 50 9.65 8.78 6.80
N ARG A 51 9.73 8.97 8.13
CA ARG A 51 10.74 8.35 8.99
C ARG A 51 10.29 7.02 9.59
N ASP A 52 9.03 6.63 9.40
CA ASP A 52 8.51 5.39 9.95
C ASP A 52 9.18 4.21 9.26
N THR A 53 9.72 3.28 10.06
CA THR A 53 10.34 2.05 9.56
C THR A 53 9.36 1.07 8.96
N ALA A 54 8.05 1.23 9.23
CA ALA A 54 6.99 0.44 8.63
C ALA A 54 5.87 1.34 8.06
N PRO A 55 5.28 0.98 6.92
CA PRO A 55 4.12 1.67 6.37
C PRO A 55 2.89 1.50 7.27
N THR A 56 2.19 2.61 7.51
CA THR A 56 0.93 2.65 8.29
C THR A 56 -0.25 1.98 7.59
N PHE A 57 -0.13 1.75 6.28
CA PHE A 57 -1.16 1.09 5.50
C PHE A 57 -0.53 0.20 4.42
N VAL A 58 -0.78 -1.10 4.54
CA VAL A 58 -0.32 -2.12 3.60
C VAL A 58 -1.53 -2.77 2.94
N ASP A 59 -1.47 -2.92 1.63
CA ASP A 59 -2.47 -3.64 0.85
C ASP A 59 -1.84 -4.85 0.17
N LEU A 60 -1.97 -6.00 0.81
CA LEU A 60 -1.51 -7.29 0.28
C LEU A 60 -2.42 -7.81 -0.83
N MET A 61 -3.59 -7.21 -1.01
CA MET A 61 -4.53 -7.67 -2.01
C MET A 61 -4.11 -7.21 -3.40
N GLN A 62 -3.23 -6.22 -3.60
CA GLN A 62 -2.72 -5.80 -4.93
C GLN A 62 -3.80 -5.60 -6.04
N GLY A 63 -5.08 -5.43 -5.72
CA GLY A 63 -6.16 -5.49 -6.73
C GLY A 63 -6.52 -6.90 -7.25
N ARG A 64 -6.10 -7.96 -6.55
CA ARG A 64 -6.38 -9.39 -6.74
C ARG A 64 -7.81 -9.78 -6.35
N PRO A 65 -8.26 -11.01 -6.68
CA PRO A 65 -9.67 -11.40 -6.84
C PRO A 65 -10.64 -11.18 -5.70
N LEU A 66 -10.17 -11.16 -4.47
CA LEU A 66 -11.08 -11.26 -3.33
C LEU A 66 -11.58 -9.89 -2.83
N VAL A 67 -10.88 -8.78 -3.16
CA VAL A 67 -11.13 -7.47 -2.54
C VAL A 67 -10.85 -6.32 -3.52
N ARG A 68 -11.77 -6.07 -4.47
CA ARG A 68 -11.67 -4.95 -5.43
C ARG A 68 -11.75 -3.60 -4.71
N ASN A 69 -11.08 -2.57 -5.23
CA ASN A 69 -11.12 -1.21 -4.69
C ASN A 69 -10.78 -1.08 -3.18
N SER A 70 -9.96 -1.99 -2.63
CA SER A 70 -9.64 -2.08 -1.20
C SER A 70 -8.89 -0.87 -0.62
N SER A 71 -8.06 -0.22 -1.41
CA SER A 71 -7.04 0.72 -0.91
C SER A 71 -7.01 2.03 -1.70
N ARG A 72 -8.19 2.50 -2.14
CA ARG A 72 -8.28 3.75 -2.90
C ARG A 72 -7.92 4.94 -2.00
N PRO A 73 -6.94 5.78 -2.37
CA PRO A 73 -6.62 6.97 -1.61
C PRO A 73 -7.67 8.09 -1.76
N GLY A 74 -8.63 7.93 -2.68
CA GLY A 74 -9.69 8.92 -2.91
C GLY A 74 -9.14 10.32 -3.19
N PHE A 75 -9.84 11.33 -2.68
CA PHE A 75 -9.41 12.74 -2.77
C PHE A 75 -8.09 13.07 -2.05
N LEU A 76 -7.52 12.16 -1.24
CA LEU A 76 -6.22 12.39 -0.61
C LEU A 76 -5.08 12.32 -1.65
N GLY A 77 -5.30 11.63 -2.76
CA GLY A 77 -4.33 11.51 -3.84
C GLY A 77 -3.26 10.44 -3.62
N PRO A 78 -2.43 10.19 -4.64
CA PRO A 78 -1.54 9.03 -4.70
C PRO A 78 -0.50 8.97 -3.57
N ALA A 79 -0.11 10.11 -2.99
CA ALA A 79 0.83 10.19 -1.87
C ALA A 79 0.39 9.44 -0.60
N TYR A 80 -0.91 9.13 -0.46
CA TYR A 80 -1.48 8.38 0.67
C TYR A 80 -2.04 7.02 0.25
N LYS A 81 -1.59 6.50 -0.89
CA LYS A 81 -1.91 5.14 -1.33
C LYS A 81 -1.30 4.12 -0.36
N ALA A 82 -1.89 2.93 -0.28
CA ALA A 82 -1.30 1.83 0.46
C ALA A 82 0.05 1.42 -0.13
N PHE A 83 0.98 1.03 0.75
CA PHE A 83 2.15 0.27 0.35
C PHE A 83 1.70 -1.12 -0.13
N ARG A 84 2.15 -1.54 -1.31
CA ARG A 84 1.70 -2.78 -1.95
C ARG A 84 2.91 -3.63 -2.32
N PRO A 85 3.40 -4.51 -1.43
CA PRO A 85 4.51 -5.37 -1.77
C PRO A 85 4.10 -6.33 -2.89
N ASP A 86 5.03 -6.63 -3.78
CA ASP A 86 4.85 -7.68 -4.78
C ASP A 86 5.05 -9.06 -4.13
N ILE A 87 3.94 -9.71 -3.83
CA ILE A 87 3.78 -11.08 -3.32
C ILE A 87 3.04 -11.94 -4.34
N SER A 88 3.21 -11.65 -5.64
CA SER A 88 2.46 -12.32 -6.71
C SER A 88 2.73 -13.80 -6.83
N ASP A 89 3.97 -14.17 -6.53
CA ASP A 89 4.54 -15.52 -6.48
C ASP A 89 3.99 -16.36 -5.31
N GLN A 90 3.57 -15.74 -4.21
CA GLN A 90 3.02 -16.41 -3.03
C GLN A 90 1.59 -16.95 -3.24
N PHE A 91 0.95 -16.61 -4.36
CA PHE A 91 -0.42 -17.02 -4.66
C PHE A 91 -0.49 -17.91 -5.91
N GLU A 92 -0.86 -19.17 -5.72
CA GLU A 92 -0.98 -20.15 -6.80
C GLU A 92 -2.20 -19.93 -7.71
N ARG A 93 -3.23 -19.21 -7.23
CA ARG A 93 -4.48 -19.02 -8.00
C ARG A 93 -4.34 -17.94 -9.07
N PRO A 94 -4.68 -18.23 -10.34
CA PRO A 94 -4.66 -17.24 -11.40
C PRO A 94 -5.76 -16.18 -11.22
N LEU A 95 -5.55 -15.02 -11.86
CA LEU A 95 -6.54 -13.94 -11.92
C LEU A 95 -7.76 -14.36 -12.75
N GLU A 96 -8.95 -13.92 -12.33
CA GLU A 96 -10.17 -14.10 -13.12
C GLU A 96 -10.15 -13.22 -14.38
N ALA A 97 -10.80 -13.67 -15.46
CA ALA A 97 -10.79 -12.98 -16.76
C ALA A 97 -11.29 -11.52 -16.68
N GLY A 98 -12.28 -11.24 -15.82
CA GLY A 98 -12.80 -9.89 -15.59
C GLY A 98 -11.81 -8.93 -14.92
N MET A 99 -10.69 -9.45 -14.41
CA MET A 99 -9.75 -8.72 -13.56
C MET A 99 -8.40 -8.47 -14.20
N VAL A 100 -8.04 -9.26 -15.21
CA VAL A 100 -6.81 -9.05 -15.99
C VAL A 100 -6.76 -7.62 -16.53
N ASN A 101 -7.89 -7.16 -17.09
CA ASN A 101 -8.01 -5.79 -17.62
C ASN A 101 -8.03 -4.72 -16.51
N GLU A 102 -8.53 -5.06 -15.32
CA GLU A 102 -8.57 -4.13 -14.19
C GLU A 102 -7.18 -3.94 -13.56
N LEU A 103 -6.41 -5.02 -13.40
CA LEU A 103 -5.04 -4.97 -12.93
C LEU A 103 -4.15 -4.23 -13.94
N ALA A 104 -4.27 -4.55 -15.24
CA ALA A 104 -3.52 -3.88 -16.30
C ALA A 104 -3.73 -2.35 -16.28
N ARG A 105 -4.96 -1.90 -15.98
CA ARG A 105 -5.31 -0.47 -15.89
C ARG A 105 -4.67 0.24 -14.69
N GLN A 106 -4.17 -0.48 -13.68
CA GLN A 106 -3.41 0.14 -12.58
C GLN A 106 -1.97 0.52 -12.99
N GLY A 107 -1.50 0.05 -14.15
CA GLY A 107 -0.17 0.33 -14.68
C GLY A 107 0.95 -0.45 -13.96
N ALA A 108 2.17 -0.28 -14.43
CA ALA A 108 3.33 -1.04 -13.94
C ALA A 108 3.73 -0.71 -12.49
N ASN A 109 3.38 0.47 -11.98
CA ASN A 109 3.85 0.98 -10.69
C ASN A 109 2.82 0.79 -9.56
N HIS A 110 1.99 -0.25 -9.63
CA HIS A 110 0.94 -0.50 -8.64
C HIS A 110 1.38 -1.40 -7.48
N THR A 111 2.53 -2.08 -7.61
CA THR A 111 3.21 -2.88 -6.59
C THR A 111 4.67 -2.44 -6.44
N THR A 112 5.29 -2.83 -5.32
CA THR A 112 6.69 -2.58 -4.99
C THR A 112 7.40 -3.93 -4.83
N SER A 113 8.37 -4.21 -5.69
CA SER A 113 9.20 -5.42 -5.55
C SER A 113 10.09 -5.32 -4.32
N LEU A 114 10.12 -6.39 -3.53
CA LEU A 114 10.94 -6.54 -2.32
C LEU A 114 12.06 -7.58 -2.50
N GLU A 115 12.35 -7.98 -3.74
CA GLU A 115 13.42 -8.94 -4.00
C GLU A 115 14.80 -8.33 -3.72
N LEU A 116 15.50 -8.89 -2.73
CA LEU A 116 16.88 -8.53 -2.45
C LEU A 116 17.80 -9.26 -3.44
N ASN A 117 18.42 -8.52 -4.36
CA ASN A 117 19.44 -9.09 -5.22
C ASN A 117 20.72 -9.34 -4.41
N ALA A 118 20.98 -10.61 -4.08
CA ALA A 118 22.11 -11.03 -3.24
C ALA A 118 23.51 -10.66 -3.80
N THR A 119 23.59 -10.22 -5.06
CA THR A 119 24.83 -9.77 -5.71
C THR A 119 25.11 -8.27 -5.49
N LEU A 120 24.17 -7.52 -4.91
CA LEU A 120 24.29 -6.10 -4.64
C LEU A 120 24.73 -5.86 -3.19
N ASP A 121 25.93 -5.28 -3.05
CA ASP A 121 26.42 -4.75 -1.77
C ASP A 121 25.62 -3.51 -1.34
N VAL A 122 25.51 -3.29 -0.02
CA VAL A 122 24.76 -2.17 0.60
C VAL A 122 25.25 -0.82 0.05
N THR A 123 26.56 -0.68 -0.15
CA THR A 123 27.17 0.52 -0.74
C THR A 123 26.64 0.81 -2.15
N ARG A 124 26.47 -0.23 -2.98
CA ARG A 124 25.95 -0.08 -4.35
C ARG A 124 24.45 0.19 -4.37
N LEU A 125 23.71 -0.29 -3.36
CA LEU A 125 22.31 0.05 -3.19
C LEU A 125 22.16 1.54 -2.85
N ASP A 126 22.98 2.06 -1.94
CA ASP A 126 23.00 3.47 -1.54
C ASP A 126 23.32 4.41 -2.72
N ASP A 127 24.34 4.05 -3.52
CA ASP A 127 24.70 4.77 -4.75
C ASP A 127 23.55 4.81 -5.76
N ARG A 128 22.83 3.70 -5.93
CA ARG A 128 21.67 3.62 -6.83
C ARG A 128 20.50 4.45 -6.33
N THR A 129 20.19 4.40 -5.04
CA THR A 129 19.15 5.26 -4.46
C THR A 129 19.50 6.73 -4.60
N THR A 130 20.78 7.10 -4.43
CA THR A 130 21.27 8.47 -4.61
C THR A 130 21.10 8.93 -6.07
N LEU A 131 21.47 8.09 -7.04
CA LEU A 131 21.32 8.39 -8.46
C LEU A 131 19.84 8.50 -8.87
N LEU A 132 18.98 7.57 -8.42
CA LEU A 132 17.53 7.62 -8.67
C LEU A 132 16.94 8.91 -8.11
N THR A 133 17.28 9.26 -6.86
CA THR A 133 16.84 10.53 -6.24
C THR A 133 17.24 11.75 -7.06
N SER A 134 18.45 11.74 -7.65
CA SER A 134 18.92 12.85 -8.49
C SER A 134 18.14 12.97 -9.81
N LEU A 135 17.79 11.84 -10.43
CA LEU A 135 17.00 11.80 -11.67
C LEU A 135 15.53 12.14 -11.41
N ASP A 136 14.99 11.67 -10.29
CA ASP A 136 13.61 11.89 -9.88
C ASP A 136 13.36 13.35 -9.50
N ARG A 137 14.37 14.05 -8.96
CA ARG A 137 14.29 15.50 -8.72
C ARG A 137 13.99 16.30 -10.00
N VAL A 138 14.57 15.91 -11.13
CA VAL A 138 14.33 16.56 -12.44
C VAL A 138 12.92 16.25 -12.95
N ARG A 139 12.44 15.01 -12.75
CA ARG A 139 11.08 14.61 -13.14
C ARG A 139 9.99 15.22 -12.26
N ARG A 140 10.27 15.45 -10.98
CA ARG A 140 9.32 16.04 -10.01
C ARG A 140 8.88 17.45 -10.39
N GLU A 141 9.78 18.26 -10.94
CA GLU A 141 9.43 19.62 -11.42
C GLU A 141 8.38 19.62 -12.54
N LEU A 142 8.24 18.49 -13.24
CA LEU A 142 7.27 18.29 -14.33
C LEU A 142 6.00 17.54 -13.87
N ASP A 143 6.01 16.88 -12.71
CA ASP A 143 4.89 16.09 -12.21
C ASP A 143 3.92 16.93 -11.35
N LYS A 144 2.76 17.29 -11.92
CA LYS A 144 1.66 17.94 -11.17
C LYS A 144 0.76 16.96 -10.41
N SER A 145 0.92 15.65 -10.60
CA SER A 145 0.03 14.63 -10.01
C SER A 145 0.46 14.17 -8.61
N GLY A 146 1.70 14.46 -8.19
CA GLY A 146 2.27 14.01 -6.92
C GLY A 146 2.54 12.51 -6.88
N MET A 147 2.61 11.86 -8.04
CA MET A 147 2.89 10.43 -8.16
C MET A 147 4.37 10.15 -7.86
N MET A 148 5.27 11.04 -8.28
CA MET A 148 6.70 10.93 -7.98
C MET A 148 6.97 10.95 -6.48
N ASP A 149 6.31 11.84 -5.73
CA ASP A 149 6.45 11.91 -4.26
C ASP A 149 5.90 10.64 -3.57
N ALA A 150 4.87 10.02 -4.13
CA ALA A 150 4.34 8.75 -3.63
C ALA A 150 5.35 7.61 -3.85
N MET A 151 5.95 7.55 -5.05
CA MET A 151 6.94 6.52 -5.40
C MET A 151 8.17 6.61 -4.52
N ASP A 152 8.71 7.81 -4.28
CA ASP A 152 9.87 8.01 -3.42
C ASP A 152 9.63 7.55 -1.99
N ARG A 153 8.45 7.85 -1.42
CA ARG A 153 8.08 7.38 -0.08
C ARG A 153 8.06 5.86 -0.01
N PHE A 154 7.48 5.20 -1.01
CA PHE A 154 7.45 3.73 -1.04
C PHE A 154 8.83 3.12 -1.21
N THR A 155 9.69 3.72 -2.04
CA THR A 155 11.09 3.28 -2.20
C THR A 155 11.88 3.45 -0.92
N GLN A 156 11.79 4.62 -0.27
CA GLN A 156 12.46 4.88 1.01
C GLN A 156 12.00 3.95 2.13
N GLN A 157 10.69 3.67 2.20
CA GLN A 157 10.15 2.72 3.16
C GLN A 157 10.62 1.29 2.86
N ALA A 158 10.62 0.86 1.59
CA ALA A 158 11.09 -0.46 1.20
C ALA A 158 12.57 -0.68 1.52
N THR A 159 13.43 0.30 1.23
CA THR A 159 14.86 0.22 1.60
C THR A 159 15.05 0.23 3.11
N GLY A 160 14.28 1.05 3.84
CA GLY A 160 14.25 1.03 5.30
C GLY A 160 13.87 -0.34 5.87
N ILE A 161 12.83 -0.98 5.33
CA ILE A 161 12.39 -2.33 5.73
C ILE A 161 13.51 -3.37 5.48
N LEU A 162 14.11 -3.35 4.29
CA LEU A 162 15.11 -4.34 3.88
C LEU A 162 16.45 -4.17 4.60
N LEU A 163 16.88 -2.92 4.87
CA LEU A 163 18.21 -2.62 5.39
C LEU A 163 18.26 -2.44 6.91
N SER A 164 17.15 -2.05 7.56
CA SER A 164 17.18 -1.71 8.99
C SER A 164 17.34 -2.91 9.92
N GLY A 165 17.06 -4.13 9.45
CA GLY A 165 17.03 -5.36 10.27
C GLY A 165 15.87 -5.41 11.28
N GLN A 166 15.26 -4.28 11.62
CA GLN A 166 14.16 -4.18 12.59
C GLN A 166 12.92 -4.97 12.14
N PHE A 167 12.63 -4.98 10.84
CA PHE A 167 11.49 -5.75 10.31
C PHE A 167 11.73 -7.27 10.43
N ALA A 168 12.96 -7.73 10.17
CA ALA A 168 13.32 -9.14 10.33
C ALA A 168 13.26 -9.56 11.81
N GLU A 169 13.70 -8.68 12.72
CA GLU A 169 13.58 -8.88 14.16
C GLU A 169 12.11 -8.93 14.63
N ALA A 170 11.24 -8.08 14.09
CA ALA A 170 9.82 -8.06 14.43
C ALA A 170 9.02 -9.26 13.92
N MET A 171 9.53 -9.98 12.90
CA MET A 171 8.93 -11.21 12.36
C MET A 171 9.51 -12.48 13.01
N ASP A 172 10.49 -12.38 13.91
CA ASP A 172 11.07 -13.50 14.63
C ASP A 172 10.15 -13.95 15.78
N LEU A 173 9.29 -14.92 15.50
CA LEU A 173 8.34 -15.49 16.46
C LEU A 173 9.01 -16.08 17.72
N ASN A 174 10.31 -16.39 17.67
CA ASN A 174 11.05 -16.86 18.85
C ASN A 174 11.27 -15.75 19.90
N ARG A 175 11.04 -14.49 19.52
CA ARG A 175 11.15 -13.31 20.40
C ARG A 175 9.81 -12.87 20.96
N GLU A 176 8.71 -13.47 20.54
CA GLU A 176 7.38 -13.17 21.10
C GLU A 176 7.28 -13.74 22.52
N LEU A 177 6.64 -12.97 23.41
CA LEU A 177 6.39 -13.41 24.77
C LEU A 177 5.36 -14.55 24.76
N PRO A 178 5.55 -15.64 25.53
CA PRO A 178 4.66 -16.80 25.52
C PRO A 178 3.19 -16.48 25.87
N ASP A 179 2.93 -15.35 26.53
CA ASP A 179 1.58 -14.92 26.91
C ASP A 179 0.79 -14.25 25.76
N VAL A 180 1.41 -14.05 24.59
CA VAL A 180 0.82 -13.36 23.42
C VAL A 180 0.51 -14.34 22.27
N LEU A 181 1.04 -15.57 22.32
CA LEU A 181 0.75 -16.68 21.40
C LEU A 181 -0.39 -17.56 21.91
#